data_AF-A0A952C8B9-F1
#
_entry.id   AF-A0A952C8B9-F1
#
_cell.length_a   1.000
_cell.length_b   1.000
_cell.length_c   1.000
_cell.angle_alpha   90.00
_cell.angle_beta   90.00
_cell.angle_gamma   90.00
#
_symmetry.space_group_name_H-M   'P 1'
#
loop_
_entity.id
_entity.type
_entity.pdbx_description
1 polymer ?
#
loop_
_entity_poly.entity_id
_entity_poly.type
_entity_poly.pdbx_seq_one_letter_code
_entity_poly.pdbx_strand_id
1 'polypeptide(L)'
;MELEKLRLEYLRLARCSAIQDSYDLLNIYADYLLQTIKNHHTEPVKTFADRDARMINQMIFTKVLHIRQVVNGVSFTLSDGSALNSIIDPTIVAALIRNVYETVSMFNLIYRHTKTDDEKLILYNLWVIAGLNYRQKFESLIITPEDEQKLKDEKQHVGNLVIEIEKTQLYIGLDQKDKEKIQSKIKEKDFKIRFDNNKVIFLHWQELCDTMGVKFGLFDQIYTYLSLNSHPSNVAVFQFGEMFYNQDNAFLDLTNYNLRELFILLSIFIADYIHLFPEALKTFENLPLINQLVLNGYNRVARDDEYSINDSWKRLGRSPV
;
A
#
# COMPACT_ATOMS: atom_id res chain seq x y z
N MET A 1 -20.64 31.30 0.36
CA MET A 1 -21.33 30.40 -0.58
C MET A 1 -20.37 29.38 -1.21
N GLU A 2 -19.16 29.77 -1.64
CA GLU A 2 -18.15 28.82 -2.18
C GLU A 2 -17.52 27.90 -1.12
N LEU A 3 -17.20 28.43 0.08
CA LEU A 3 -16.64 27.63 1.17
C LEU A 3 -17.59 26.52 1.66
N GLU A 4 -18.89 26.80 1.69
CA GLU A 4 -19.89 25.80 2.11
C GLU A 4 -20.02 24.67 1.09
N LYS A 5 -20.01 25.00 -0.21
CA LYS A 5 -19.95 23.99 -1.28
C LYS A 5 -18.70 23.12 -1.17
N LEU A 6 -17.54 23.73 -0.91
CA LEU A 6 -16.29 23.00 -0.71
C LEU A 6 -16.38 22.04 0.49
N ARG A 7 -16.96 22.48 1.61
CA ARG A 7 -17.16 21.63 2.81
C ARG A 7 -18.09 20.47 2.54
N LEU A 8 -19.22 20.72 1.88
CA LEU A 8 -20.18 19.67 1.54
C LEU A 8 -19.55 18.62 0.62
N GLU A 9 -18.79 19.06 -0.38
CA GLU A 9 -18.10 18.16 -1.30
C GLU A 9 -16.98 17.37 -0.60
N TYR A 10 -16.21 18.04 0.26
CA TYR A 10 -15.20 17.38 1.08
C TYR A 10 -15.84 16.31 1.98
N LEU A 11 -16.95 16.63 2.66
CA LEU A 11 -17.66 15.69 3.53
C LEU A 11 -18.23 14.50 2.75
N ARG A 12 -18.76 14.73 1.54
CA ARG A 12 -19.25 13.65 0.66
C ARG A 12 -18.12 12.66 0.35
N LEU A 13 -16.99 13.17 -0.13
CA LEU A 13 -15.84 12.35 -0.49
C LEU A 13 -15.13 11.74 0.73
N ALA A 14 -15.09 12.41 1.87
CA ALA A 14 -14.43 11.90 3.08
C ALA A 14 -15.26 10.89 3.87
N ARG A 15 -16.60 10.90 3.74
CA ARG A 15 -17.48 9.93 4.42
C ARG A 15 -17.70 8.66 3.60
N CYS A 16 -17.61 8.76 2.27
CA CYS A 16 -17.85 7.64 1.35
C CYS A 16 -19.16 6.92 1.67
N SER A 17 -20.27 7.66 1.75
CA SER A 17 -21.56 7.11 2.18
C SER A 17 -22.25 6.31 1.08
N ALA A 18 -22.00 6.64 -0.20
CA ALA A 18 -22.43 5.85 -1.34
C ALA A 18 -21.23 5.28 -2.10
N ILE A 19 -21.42 4.16 -2.82
CA ILE A 19 -20.40 3.59 -3.70
C ILE A 19 -19.90 4.63 -4.72
N GLN A 20 -20.79 5.49 -5.23
CA GLN A 20 -20.40 6.53 -6.16
C GLN A 20 -19.39 7.52 -5.56
N ASP A 21 -19.51 7.85 -4.27
CA ASP A 21 -18.54 8.72 -3.58
C ASP A 21 -17.16 8.07 -3.54
N SER A 22 -17.12 6.77 -3.22
CA SER A 22 -15.89 5.98 -3.24
C SER A 22 -15.30 5.87 -4.65
N TYR A 23 -16.15 5.72 -5.68
CA TYR A 23 -15.73 5.67 -7.08
C TYR A 23 -15.11 6.98 -7.55
N ASP A 24 -15.76 8.11 -7.24
CA ASP A 24 -15.24 9.45 -7.54
C ASP A 24 -13.88 9.67 -6.86
N LEU A 25 -13.77 9.26 -5.59
CA LEU A 25 -12.54 9.38 -4.84
C LEU A 25 -11.42 8.50 -5.43
N LEU A 26 -11.71 7.26 -5.85
CA LEU A 26 -10.74 6.41 -6.56
C LEU A 26 -10.21 7.07 -7.82
N ASN A 27 -11.04 7.83 -8.56
CA ASN A 27 -10.57 8.60 -9.72
C ASN A 27 -9.61 9.72 -9.31
N ILE A 28 -9.89 10.44 -8.21
CA ILE A 28 -8.99 11.47 -7.68
C ILE A 28 -7.60 10.87 -7.34
N TYR A 29 -7.57 9.72 -6.66
CA TYR A 29 -6.30 9.02 -6.37
C TYR A 29 -5.61 8.55 -7.65
N ALA A 30 -6.33 7.92 -8.57
CA ALA A 30 -5.77 7.43 -9.83
C ALA A 30 -5.17 8.56 -10.67
N ASP A 31 -5.87 9.69 -10.77
CA ASP A 31 -5.42 10.87 -11.51
C ASP A 31 -4.13 11.44 -10.93
N TYR A 32 -4.05 11.58 -9.60
CA TYR A 32 -2.83 12.07 -8.96
C TYR A 32 -1.64 11.13 -9.16
N LEU A 33 -1.84 9.82 -8.97
CA LEU A 33 -0.78 8.82 -9.16
C LEU A 33 -0.27 8.84 -10.60
N LEU A 34 -1.17 8.90 -11.59
CA LEU A 34 -0.80 8.99 -13.01
C LEU A 34 -0.09 10.30 -13.35
N GLN A 35 -0.57 11.43 -12.84
CA GLN A 35 0.10 12.73 -13.03
C GLN A 35 1.51 12.69 -12.46
N THR A 36 1.68 12.10 -11.27
CA THR A 36 3.00 11.95 -10.64
C THR A 36 3.93 11.09 -11.50
N ILE A 37 3.44 9.99 -12.06
CA ILE A 37 4.21 9.18 -13.02
C ILE A 37 4.61 10.02 -14.23
N LYS A 38 3.65 10.68 -14.89
CA LYS A 38 3.92 11.46 -16.10
C LYS A 38 4.90 12.60 -15.87
N ASN A 39 4.76 13.32 -14.77
CA ASN A 39 5.55 14.52 -14.52
C ASN A 39 6.97 14.20 -14.02
N HIS A 40 7.16 13.05 -13.38
CA HIS A 40 8.41 12.75 -12.68
C HIS A 40 9.15 11.50 -13.20
N HIS A 41 8.62 10.73 -14.17
CA HIS A 41 9.29 9.50 -14.65
C HIS A 41 10.70 9.69 -15.24
N THR A 42 11.05 10.89 -15.71
CA THR A 42 12.37 11.20 -16.29
C THR A 42 13.36 11.78 -15.29
N GLU A 43 12.93 12.07 -14.07
CA GLU A 43 13.83 12.63 -13.06
C GLU A 43 14.89 11.62 -12.63
N PRO A 44 16.11 12.07 -12.34
CA PRO A 44 17.17 11.18 -11.90
C PRO A 44 16.82 10.51 -10.57
N VAL A 45 17.18 9.23 -10.46
CA VAL A 45 17.12 8.44 -9.22
C VAL A 45 18.54 8.19 -8.72
N LYS A 46 18.76 8.29 -7.41
CA LYS A 46 20.09 8.17 -6.82
C LYS A 46 20.51 6.71 -6.64
N THR A 47 19.55 5.84 -6.32
CA THR A 47 19.79 4.43 -5.98
C THR A 47 18.82 3.50 -6.70
N PHE A 48 19.14 2.21 -6.78
CA PHE A 48 18.20 1.18 -7.24
C PHE A 48 16.94 1.12 -6.36
N ALA A 49 17.10 1.31 -5.05
CA ALA A 49 15.99 1.42 -4.11
C ALA A 49 15.03 2.56 -4.49
N ASP A 50 15.55 3.74 -4.83
CA ASP A 50 14.72 4.88 -5.25
C ASP A 50 14.04 4.63 -6.60
N ARG A 51 14.73 3.96 -7.53
CA ARG A 51 14.14 3.56 -8.81
C ARG A 51 12.93 2.64 -8.60
N ASP A 52 13.09 1.64 -7.75
CA ASP A 52 12.03 0.67 -7.47
C ASP A 52 10.91 1.33 -6.66
N ALA A 53 11.21 2.27 -5.77
CA ALA A 53 10.21 3.12 -5.10
C ALA A 53 9.34 3.91 -6.09
N ARG A 54 9.91 4.45 -7.19
CA ARG A 54 9.12 5.06 -8.27
C ARG A 54 8.24 4.03 -9.00
N MET A 55 8.74 2.82 -9.20
CA MET A 55 7.95 1.74 -9.80
C MET A 55 6.78 1.30 -8.90
N ILE A 56 6.98 1.32 -7.58
CA ILE A 56 5.90 1.04 -6.61
C ILE A 56 4.74 2.04 -6.78
N ASN A 57 4.98 3.30 -7.10
CA ASN A 57 3.91 4.25 -7.43
C ASN A 57 3.09 3.79 -8.66
N GLN A 58 3.74 3.26 -9.70
CA GLN A 58 3.05 2.65 -10.83
C GLN A 58 2.26 1.40 -10.43
N MET A 59 2.79 0.58 -9.52
CA MET A 59 2.08 -0.58 -8.99
C MET A 59 0.86 -0.18 -8.15
N ILE A 60 0.95 0.87 -7.33
CA ILE A 60 -0.19 1.38 -6.57
C ILE A 60 -1.25 1.94 -7.53
N PHE A 61 -0.85 2.68 -8.56
CA PHE A 61 -1.76 3.17 -9.60
C PHE A 61 -2.56 2.03 -10.25
N THR A 62 -1.92 0.95 -10.69
CA THR A 62 -2.64 -0.17 -11.31
C THR A 62 -3.56 -0.89 -10.32
N LYS A 63 -3.17 -1.02 -9.04
CA LYS A 63 -4.06 -1.56 -7.99
C LYS A 63 -5.30 -0.69 -7.79
N VAL A 64 -5.16 0.64 -7.78
CA VAL A 64 -6.30 1.57 -7.71
C VAL A 64 -7.23 1.38 -8.91
N LEU A 65 -6.68 1.23 -10.13
CA LEU A 65 -7.50 0.96 -11.32
C LEU A 65 -8.26 -0.37 -11.24
N HIS A 66 -7.62 -1.43 -10.75
CA HIS A 66 -8.27 -2.72 -10.56
C HIS A 66 -9.39 -2.65 -9.52
N ILE A 67 -9.14 -2.02 -8.37
CA ILE A 67 -10.17 -1.82 -7.35
C ILE A 67 -11.34 -1.04 -7.96
N ARG A 68 -11.07 0.07 -8.66
CA ARG A 68 -12.08 0.86 -9.36
C ARG A 68 -12.95 0.03 -10.31
N GLN A 69 -12.36 -0.90 -11.05
CA GLN A 69 -13.12 -1.80 -11.93
C GLN A 69 -14.02 -2.75 -11.13
N VAL A 70 -13.54 -3.30 -10.02
CA VAL A 70 -14.33 -4.20 -9.17
C VAL A 70 -15.50 -3.47 -8.51
N VAL A 71 -15.34 -2.20 -8.11
CA VAL A 71 -16.44 -1.45 -7.47
C VAL A 71 -17.57 -1.07 -8.44
N ASN A 72 -17.37 -1.18 -9.76
CA ASN A 72 -18.47 -1.05 -10.73
C ASN A 72 -19.42 -2.26 -10.71
N GLY A 73 -19.03 -3.33 -10.03
CA GLY A 73 -19.79 -4.56 -9.92
C GLY A 73 -19.65 -5.46 -11.15
N VAL A 74 -20.12 -6.69 -10.99
CA VAL A 74 -20.16 -7.71 -12.02
C VAL A 74 -21.61 -8.12 -12.26
N SER A 75 -21.99 -8.20 -13.53
CA SER A 75 -23.30 -8.66 -14.00
C SER A 75 -23.11 -9.70 -15.09
N PHE A 76 -24.07 -10.60 -15.26
CA PHE A 76 -24.00 -11.63 -16.30
C PHE A 76 -25.39 -11.93 -16.84
N THR A 77 -25.53 -12.07 -18.16
CA THR A 77 -26.80 -12.43 -18.80
C THR A 77 -26.61 -13.73 -19.59
N LEU A 78 -27.46 -14.71 -19.29
CA LEU A 78 -27.53 -15.98 -19.99
C LEU A 78 -28.16 -15.82 -21.37
N SER A 79 -27.89 -16.77 -22.26
CA SER A 79 -28.47 -16.80 -23.61
C SER A 79 -29.99 -16.91 -23.62
N ASP A 80 -30.59 -17.42 -22.53
CA ASP A 80 -32.05 -17.52 -22.38
C ASP A 80 -32.72 -16.24 -21.84
N GLY A 81 -31.93 -15.18 -21.60
CA GLY A 81 -32.40 -13.89 -21.09
C GLY A 81 -32.38 -13.76 -19.57
N SER A 82 -32.10 -14.83 -18.82
CA SER A 82 -31.92 -14.76 -17.37
C SER A 82 -30.67 -13.96 -17.02
N ALA A 83 -30.69 -13.14 -15.96
CA ALA A 83 -29.56 -12.27 -15.62
C ALA A 83 -29.23 -12.28 -14.12
N LEU A 84 -27.92 -12.21 -13.84
CA LEU A 84 -27.35 -11.78 -12.57
C LEU A 84 -27.28 -10.24 -12.60
N ASN A 85 -28.01 -9.60 -11.70
CA ASN A 85 -27.92 -8.16 -11.46
C ASN A 85 -26.49 -7.77 -11.06
N SER A 86 -26.10 -6.52 -11.29
CA SER A 86 -24.77 -6.05 -10.89
C SER A 86 -24.59 -6.19 -9.38
N ILE A 87 -23.60 -6.98 -8.97
CA ILE A 87 -23.20 -7.16 -7.57
C ILE A 87 -21.77 -6.70 -7.38
N ILE A 88 -21.46 -6.16 -6.20
CA ILE A 88 -20.08 -5.87 -5.78
C ILE A 88 -19.71 -6.89 -4.72
N ASP A 89 -18.71 -7.72 -4.99
CA ASP A 89 -18.21 -8.69 -4.03
C ASP A 89 -17.23 -8.02 -3.04
N PRO A 90 -17.64 -7.79 -1.77
CA PRO A 90 -16.78 -7.13 -0.79
C PRO A 90 -15.56 -7.98 -0.41
N THR A 91 -15.57 -9.29 -0.63
CA THR A 91 -14.44 -10.19 -0.35
C THR A 91 -13.32 -10.00 -1.36
N ILE A 92 -13.66 -9.83 -2.65
CA ILE A 92 -12.70 -9.48 -3.70
C ILE A 92 -12.12 -8.08 -3.45
N VAL A 93 -12.97 -7.12 -3.07
CA VAL A 93 -12.52 -5.76 -2.71
C VAL A 93 -11.52 -5.82 -1.55
N ALA A 94 -11.83 -6.55 -0.47
CA ALA A 94 -10.92 -6.72 0.67
C ALA A 94 -9.60 -7.41 0.29
N ALA A 95 -9.63 -8.42 -0.58
CA ALA A 95 -8.43 -9.11 -1.05
C ALA A 95 -7.49 -8.18 -1.84
N LEU A 96 -8.04 -7.31 -2.69
CA LEU A 96 -7.26 -6.30 -3.41
C LEU A 96 -6.67 -5.25 -2.45
N ILE A 97 -7.45 -4.83 -1.45
CA ILE A 97 -7.00 -3.84 -0.45
C ILE A 97 -5.93 -4.42 0.47
N ARG A 98 -5.99 -5.71 0.81
CA ARG A 98 -4.89 -6.41 1.51
C ARG A 98 -3.58 -6.25 0.76
N ASN A 99 -3.61 -6.42 -0.57
CA ASN A 99 -2.42 -6.29 -1.38
C ASN A 99 -1.91 -4.84 -1.42
N VAL A 100 -2.80 -3.84 -1.37
CA VAL A 100 -2.42 -2.44 -1.16
C VAL A 100 -1.79 -2.26 0.22
N TYR A 101 -2.39 -2.77 1.30
CA TYR A 101 -1.82 -2.73 2.65
C TYR A 101 -0.41 -3.29 2.69
N GLU A 102 -0.17 -4.48 2.14
CA GLU A 102 1.16 -5.10 2.11
C GLU A 102 2.17 -4.24 1.32
N THR A 103 1.73 -3.62 0.23
CA THR A 103 2.56 -2.73 -0.60
C THR A 103 2.92 -1.43 0.14
N VAL A 104 1.94 -0.76 0.76
CA VAL A 104 2.15 0.47 1.54
C VAL A 104 2.99 0.18 2.78
N SER A 105 2.76 -0.94 3.46
CA SER A 105 3.55 -1.39 4.62
C SER A 105 5.01 -1.62 4.27
N MET A 106 5.27 -2.33 3.17
CA MET A 106 6.63 -2.53 2.67
C MET A 106 7.27 -1.20 2.28
N PHE A 107 6.54 -0.33 1.57
CA PHE A 107 7.06 0.97 1.16
C PHE A 107 7.44 1.82 2.38
N ASN A 108 6.56 1.91 3.37
CA ASN A 108 6.81 2.68 4.57
C ASN A 108 8.00 2.11 5.36
N LEU A 109 8.03 0.79 5.58
CA LEU A 109 9.12 0.13 6.30
C LEU A 109 10.50 0.42 5.68
N ILE A 110 10.63 0.31 4.36
CA ILE A 110 11.92 0.46 3.67
C ILE A 110 12.28 1.93 3.48
N TYR A 111 11.33 2.76 3.04
CA TYR A 111 11.63 4.09 2.49
C TYR A 111 11.26 5.26 3.41
N ARG A 112 10.45 5.04 4.45
CA ARG A 112 9.99 6.10 5.36
C ARG A 112 10.44 5.90 6.80
N HIS A 113 10.42 4.66 7.28
CA HIS A 113 10.75 4.33 8.67
C HIS A 113 12.27 4.34 8.93
N THR A 114 13.07 4.02 7.91
CA THR A 114 14.53 4.00 7.99
C THR A 114 15.10 5.40 8.20
N LYS A 115 16.05 5.50 9.13
CA LYS A 115 16.66 6.77 9.56
C LYS A 115 18.02 7.02 8.93
N THR A 116 18.66 5.97 8.41
CA THR A 116 19.99 6.03 7.81
C THR A 116 20.04 5.28 6.49
N ASP A 117 21.00 5.63 5.64
CA ASP A 117 21.23 4.93 4.37
C ASP A 117 21.56 3.44 4.58
N ASP A 118 22.27 3.11 5.67
CA ASP A 118 22.57 1.71 6.03
C ASP A 118 21.29 0.93 6.38
N GLU A 119 20.39 1.49 7.20
CA GLU A 119 19.11 0.84 7.53
C GLU A 119 18.30 0.57 6.26
N LYS A 120 18.21 1.56 5.37
CA LYS A 120 17.50 1.46 4.09
C LYS A 120 18.13 0.42 3.18
N LEU A 121 19.45 0.43 3.04
CA LEU A 121 20.19 -0.53 2.21
C LEU A 121 19.96 -1.96 2.70
N ILE A 122 20.06 -2.19 4.01
CA ILE A 122 19.86 -3.52 4.59
C ILE A 122 18.43 -4.00 4.35
N LEU A 123 17.42 -3.17 4.64
CA LEU A 123 16.02 -3.56 4.46
C LEU A 123 15.64 -3.77 2.99
N TYR A 124 16.10 -2.90 2.10
CA TYR A 124 15.91 -3.05 0.67
C TYR A 124 16.56 -4.35 0.15
N ASN A 125 17.81 -4.62 0.52
CA ASN A 125 18.50 -5.83 0.09
C ASN A 125 17.84 -7.10 0.64
N LEU A 126 17.36 -7.09 1.90
CA LEU A 126 16.57 -8.20 2.44
C LEU A 126 15.28 -8.43 1.65
N TRP A 127 14.57 -7.36 1.27
CA TRP A 127 13.35 -7.44 0.48
C TRP A 127 13.62 -8.03 -0.92
N VAL A 128 14.68 -7.58 -1.60
CA VAL A 128 15.10 -8.13 -2.89
C VAL A 128 15.50 -9.60 -2.74
N ILE A 129 16.32 -9.95 -1.75
CA ILE A 129 16.74 -11.33 -1.45
C ILE A 129 15.52 -12.23 -1.23
N ALA A 130 14.54 -11.79 -0.43
CA ALA A 130 13.31 -12.52 -0.16
C ALA A 130 12.54 -12.83 -1.45
N GLY A 131 12.37 -11.83 -2.33
CA GLY A 131 11.71 -12.00 -3.63
C GLY A 131 12.44 -12.95 -4.57
N LEU A 132 13.76 -12.77 -4.73
CA LEU A 132 14.59 -13.64 -5.56
C LEU A 132 14.56 -15.09 -5.05
N ASN A 133 14.80 -15.29 -3.75
CA ASN A 133 14.78 -16.63 -3.13
C ASN A 133 13.40 -17.30 -3.18
N TYR A 134 12.31 -16.53 -3.18
CA TYR A 134 10.98 -17.10 -3.37
C TYR A 134 10.81 -17.63 -4.80
N ARG A 135 11.25 -16.87 -5.81
CA ARG A 135 11.22 -17.31 -7.21
C ARG A 135 12.04 -18.59 -7.46
N GLN A 136 13.13 -18.78 -6.73
CA GLN A 136 13.93 -20.02 -6.80
C GLN A 136 13.12 -21.29 -6.47
N LYS A 137 11.98 -21.19 -5.77
CA LYS A 137 11.11 -22.35 -5.51
C LYS A 137 10.49 -22.94 -6.78
N PHE A 138 10.48 -22.18 -7.88
CA PHE A 138 9.94 -22.61 -9.17
C PHE A 138 11.03 -23.17 -10.10
N GLU A 139 12.22 -23.52 -9.59
CA GLU A 139 13.33 -24.12 -10.37
C GLU A 139 12.89 -25.35 -11.16
N SER A 140 11.96 -26.16 -10.64
CA SER A 140 11.41 -27.32 -11.34
C SER A 140 10.59 -26.99 -12.58
N LEU A 141 10.22 -25.72 -12.80
CA LEU A 141 9.46 -25.25 -13.97
C LEU A 141 10.37 -24.68 -15.07
N ILE A 142 11.69 -24.71 -14.88
CA ILE A 142 12.68 -24.20 -15.84
C ILE A 142 12.85 -25.21 -16.96
N ILE A 143 12.55 -24.77 -18.19
CA ILE A 143 12.58 -25.63 -19.38
C ILE A 143 13.60 -25.10 -20.40
N THR A 144 13.95 -23.81 -20.36
CA THR A 144 14.83 -23.18 -21.35
C THR A 144 16.23 -22.91 -20.79
N PRO A 145 17.28 -22.91 -21.64
CA PRO A 145 18.63 -22.51 -21.22
C PRO A 145 18.73 -21.05 -20.74
N GLU A 146 17.88 -20.16 -21.27
CA GLU A 146 17.80 -18.75 -20.85
C GLU A 146 17.30 -18.65 -19.41
N ASP A 147 16.24 -19.39 -19.07
CA ASP A 147 15.70 -19.45 -17.70
C ASP A 147 16.71 -20.06 -16.71
N GLU A 148 17.49 -21.06 -17.15
CA GLU A 148 18.55 -21.65 -16.32
C GLU A 148 19.67 -20.63 -16.05
N GLN A 149 20.11 -19.88 -17.07
CA GLN A 149 21.13 -18.85 -16.90
C GLN A 149 20.63 -17.73 -15.97
N LYS A 150 19.39 -17.27 -16.17
CA LYS A 150 18.74 -16.29 -15.31
C LYS A 150 18.70 -16.75 -13.86
N LEU A 151 18.41 -18.02 -13.60
CA LEU A 151 18.42 -18.57 -12.25
C LEU A 151 19.82 -18.50 -11.61
N LYS A 152 20.88 -18.81 -12.38
CA LYS A 152 22.27 -18.73 -11.93
C LYS A 152 22.66 -17.28 -11.61
N ASP A 153 22.31 -16.35 -12.49
CA ASP A 153 22.58 -14.92 -12.31
C ASP A 153 21.89 -14.38 -11.05
N GLU A 154 20.65 -14.82 -10.79
CA GLU A 154 19.91 -14.45 -9.58
C GLU A 154 20.53 -15.01 -8.31
N LYS A 155 21.00 -16.28 -8.32
CA LYS A 155 21.72 -16.87 -7.17
C LYS A 155 23.01 -16.08 -6.88
N GLN A 156 23.74 -15.68 -7.93
CA GLN A 156 24.93 -14.83 -7.77
C GLN A 156 24.56 -13.44 -7.24
N HIS A 157 23.48 -12.83 -7.74
CA HIS A 157 23.00 -11.53 -7.29
C HIS A 157 22.62 -11.56 -5.81
N VAL A 158 21.94 -12.61 -5.34
CA VAL A 158 21.64 -12.80 -3.91
C VAL A 158 22.93 -12.82 -3.08
N GLY A 159 23.97 -13.53 -3.51
CA GLY A 159 25.26 -13.55 -2.82
C GLY A 159 25.90 -12.16 -2.71
N ASN A 160 25.83 -11.36 -3.77
CA ASN A 160 26.35 -9.99 -3.77
C ASN A 160 25.57 -9.08 -2.81
N LEU A 161 24.23 -9.20 -2.76
CA LEU A 161 23.39 -8.41 -1.85
C LEU A 161 23.67 -8.72 -0.38
N VAL A 162 23.97 -9.99 -0.04
CA VAL A 162 24.39 -10.37 1.32
C VAL A 162 25.72 -9.71 1.67
N ILE A 163 26.69 -9.72 0.76
CA ILE A 163 27.99 -9.04 0.96
C ILE A 163 27.80 -7.53 1.16
N GLU A 164 26.88 -6.89 0.43
CA GLU A 164 26.57 -5.47 0.62
C GLU A 164 25.98 -5.19 2.02
N ILE A 165 25.05 -6.03 2.49
CA ILE A 165 24.52 -5.94 3.86
C ILE A 165 25.66 -6.01 4.88
N GLU A 166 26.54 -7.00 4.74
CA GLU A 166 27.62 -7.28 5.70
C GLU A 166 28.71 -6.20 5.73
N LYS A 167 28.82 -5.39 4.67
CA LYS A 167 29.77 -4.27 4.56
C LYS A 167 29.25 -2.95 5.16
N THR A 168 27.97 -2.86 5.49
CA THR A 168 27.40 -1.64 6.11
C THR A 168 28.01 -1.39 7.48
N GLN A 169 28.17 -0.11 7.85
CA GLN A 169 28.70 0.24 9.18
C GLN A 169 27.74 -0.19 10.28
N LEU A 170 26.44 -0.06 10.02
CA LEU A 170 25.39 -0.58 10.90
C LEU A 170 25.59 -2.07 11.18
N TYR A 171 25.66 -2.92 10.14
CA TYR A 171 25.83 -4.36 10.33
C TYR A 171 27.12 -4.69 11.10
N ILE A 172 28.25 -4.06 10.74
CA ILE A 172 29.53 -4.28 11.42
C ILE A 172 29.43 -3.96 12.92
N GLY A 173 28.74 -2.86 13.27
CA GLY A 173 28.55 -2.39 14.63
C GLY A 173 27.52 -3.17 15.46
N LEU A 174 26.68 -4.02 14.85
CA LEU A 174 25.73 -4.86 15.58
C LEU A 174 26.44 -5.93 16.43
N ASP A 175 25.79 -6.30 17.54
CA ASP A 175 26.19 -7.47 18.31
C ASP A 175 25.90 -8.77 17.53
N GLN A 176 26.46 -9.89 18.02
CA GLN A 176 26.31 -11.18 17.35
C GLN A 176 24.84 -11.64 17.26
N LYS A 177 24.03 -11.32 18.28
CA LYS A 177 22.62 -11.72 18.34
C LYS A 177 21.80 -11.00 17.27
N ASP A 178 22.05 -9.72 17.06
CA ASP A 178 21.35 -8.91 16.06
C ASP A 178 21.85 -9.19 14.63
N LYS A 179 23.13 -9.53 14.45
CA LYS A 179 23.64 -10.10 13.17
C LYS A 179 22.93 -11.40 12.81
N GLU A 180 22.78 -12.31 13.77
CA GLU A 180 22.08 -13.59 13.59
C GLU A 180 20.62 -13.41 13.18
N LYS A 181 19.95 -12.37 13.69
CA LYS A 181 18.58 -12.02 13.27
C LYS A 181 18.49 -11.63 11.80
N ILE A 182 19.45 -10.85 11.30
CA ILE A 182 19.50 -10.49 9.87
C ILE A 182 19.76 -11.74 9.02
N GLN A 183 20.70 -12.58 9.45
CA GLN A 183 21.02 -13.84 8.76
C GLN A 183 19.85 -14.82 8.75
N SER A 184 19.06 -14.88 9.84
CA SER A 184 17.86 -15.71 9.88
C SER A 184 16.82 -15.22 8.86
N LYS A 185 16.68 -13.91 8.68
CA LYS A 185 15.75 -13.32 7.69
C LYS A 185 16.16 -13.60 6.24
N ILE A 186 17.45 -13.57 5.94
CA ILE A 186 18.00 -14.02 4.65
C ILE A 186 17.58 -15.48 4.38
N LYS A 187 17.76 -16.37 5.38
CA LYS A 187 17.42 -17.80 5.27
C LYS A 187 15.92 -18.06 5.17
N GLU A 188 15.12 -17.33 5.94
CA GLU A 188 13.65 -17.41 5.97
C GLU A 188 12.98 -16.81 4.73
N LYS A 189 13.74 -16.08 3.90
CA LYS A 189 13.23 -15.34 2.74
C LYS A 189 12.25 -14.26 3.19
N ASP A 190 12.65 -13.50 4.20
CA ASP A 190 11.85 -12.47 4.83
C ASP A 190 12.69 -11.19 5.03
N PHE A 191 12.02 -10.06 5.17
CA PHE A 191 12.63 -8.74 5.32
C PHE A 191 12.01 -7.93 6.46
N LYS A 192 10.97 -8.45 7.12
CA LYS A 192 10.20 -7.72 8.14
C LYS A 192 10.98 -7.58 9.45
N ILE A 193 11.84 -6.57 9.49
CA ILE A 193 12.58 -6.14 10.67
C ILE A 193 12.56 -4.62 10.78
N ARG A 194 12.81 -4.08 11.97
CA ARG A 194 13.17 -2.65 12.15
C ARG A 194 14.38 -2.50 13.05
N PHE A 195 14.95 -1.31 13.05
CA PHE A 195 16.09 -0.94 13.88
C PHE A 195 15.66 0.04 14.98
N ASP A 196 15.77 -0.39 16.23
CA ASP A 196 15.50 0.43 17.41
C ASP A 196 16.80 0.60 18.22
N ASN A 197 17.42 1.78 18.14
CA ASN A 197 18.67 2.08 18.84
C ASN A 197 19.77 1.02 18.61
N ASN A 198 20.06 0.70 17.35
CA ASN A 198 20.99 -0.35 16.91
C ASN A 198 20.61 -1.78 17.37
N LYS A 199 19.34 -2.03 17.70
CA LYS A 199 18.82 -3.38 17.91
C LYS A 199 17.91 -3.80 16.78
N VAL A 200 18.01 -5.05 16.37
CA VAL A 200 17.15 -5.61 15.31
C VAL A 200 15.89 -6.19 15.95
N ILE A 201 14.73 -5.68 15.57
CA ILE A 201 13.42 -6.14 16.04
C ILE A 201 12.71 -6.84 14.89
N PHE A 202 12.20 -8.05 15.12
CA PHE A 202 11.37 -8.75 14.15
C PHE A 202 9.96 -8.17 14.12
N LEU A 203 9.37 -8.13 12.93
CA LEU A 203 8.01 -7.68 12.72
C LEU A 203 7.18 -8.76 12.02
N HIS A 204 5.90 -8.80 12.37
CA HIS A 204 4.85 -9.49 11.65
C HIS A 204 4.04 -8.52 10.78
N TRP A 205 3.23 -9.05 9.87
CA TRP A 205 2.39 -8.20 9.00
C TRP A 205 1.42 -7.31 9.78
N GLN A 206 0.93 -7.80 10.92
CA GLN A 206 0.09 -7.06 11.85
C GLN A 206 0.81 -5.88 12.50
N GLU A 207 2.14 -5.96 12.66
CA GLU A 207 2.96 -4.97 13.35
C GLU A 207 3.59 -3.96 12.37
N LEU A 208 3.45 -4.17 11.05
CA LEU A 208 3.99 -3.21 10.09
C LEU A 208 3.24 -1.87 10.14
N CYS A 209 1.99 -1.84 10.59
CA CYS A 209 1.26 -0.60 10.78
C CYS A 209 1.93 0.32 11.82
N ASP A 210 2.60 -0.24 12.83
CA ASP A 210 3.35 0.52 13.84
C ASP A 210 4.49 1.34 13.23
N THR A 211 4.99 0.93 12.06
CA THR A 211 6.06 1.66 11.37
C THR A 211 5.55 2.90 10.62
N MET A 212 4.23 2.97 10.35
CA MET A 212 3.62 4.01 9.53
C MET A 212 3.39 5.35 10.26
N GLY A 213 3.51 5.38 11.58
CA GLY A 213 3.20 6.56 12.40
C GLY A 213 1.69 6.82 12.53
N VAL A 214 0.86 5.78 12.39
CA VAL A 214 -0.59 5.89 12.61
C VAL A 214 -0.92 5.96 14.09
N LYS A 215 -2.05 6.61 14.42
CA LYS A 215 -2.61 6.63 15.77
C LYS A 215 -2.85 5.21 16.27
N PHE A 216 -2.55 5.02 17.56
CA PHE A 216 -2.78 3.76 18.26
C PHE A 216 -4.22 3.27 18.07
N GLY A 217 -4.40 2.00 17.73
CA GLY A 217 -5.71 1.38 17.52
C GLY A 217 -6.26 1.46 16.10
N LEU A 218 -5.75 2.33 15.21
CA LEU A 218 -6.34 2.55 13.89
C LEU A 218 -6.24 1.33 12.97
N PHE A 219 -5.17 0.52 13.11
CA PHE A 219 -4.89 -0.62 12.23
C PHE A 219 -4.58 -1.93 12.96
N ASP A 220 -4.82 -2.03 14.27
CA ASP A 220 -4.41 -3.18 15.10
C ASP A 220 -4.87 -4.54 14.55
N GLN A 221 -6.01 -4.57 13.85
CA GLN A 221 -6.61 -5.79 13.30
C GLN A 221 -6.83 -5.74 11.79
N ILE A 222 -6.36 -4.70 11.10
CA ILE A 222 -6.69 -4.51 9.68
C ILE A 222 -6.15 -5.66 8.82
N TYR A 223 -4.92 -6.12 9.09
CA TYR A 223 -4.34 -7.23 8.34
C TYR A 223 -5.11 -8.53 8.54
N THR A 224 -5.46 -8.84 9.78
CA THR A 224 -6.25 -10.03 10.13
C THR A 224 -7.63 -9.98 9.47
N TYR A 225 -8.31 -8.83 9.56
CA TYR A 225 -9.61 -8.59 8.94
C TYR A 225 -9.57 -8.77 7.42
N LEU A 226 -8.62 -8.13 6.72
CA LEU A 226 -8.48 -8.27 5.27
C LEU A 226 -8.09 -9.71 4.87
N SER A 227 -7.30 -10.39 5.71
CA SER A 227 -6.93 -11.79 5.49
C SER A 227 -8.12 -12.74 5.62
N LEU A 228 -9.02 -12.52 6.58
CA LEU A 228 -10.23 -13.34 6.76
C LEU A 228 -11.10 -13.38 5.50
N ASN A 229 -11.21 -12.23 4.82
CA ASN A 229 -11.95 -12.07 3.56
C ASN A 229 -11.19 -12.59 2.32
N SER A 230 -9.87 -12.75 2.41
CA SER A 230 -9.03 -13.21 1.29
C SER A 230 -8.91 -14.73 1.18
N HIS A 231 -9.26 -15.47 2.24
CA HIS A 231 -9.18 -16.92 2.29
C HIS A 231 -10.59 -17.52 2.25
N PRO A 232 -10.76 -18.76 1.75
CA PRO A 232 -12.05 -19.47 1.75
C PRO A 232 -12.39 -19.96 3.16
N SER A 233 -12.49 -19.02 4.10
CA SER A 233 -12.93 -19.25 5.47
C SER A 233 -14.45 -19.42 5.47
N ASN A 234 -14.98 -20.12 6.48
CA ASN A 234 -16.43 -20.17 6.67
C ASN A 234 -17.04 -18.76 6.80
N VAL A 235 -16.26 -17.81 7.33
CA VAL A 235 -16.62 -16.38 7.42
C VAL A 235 -16.85 -15.75 6.06
N ALA A 236 -15.90 -15.91 5.14
CA ALA A 236 -16.04 -15.38 3.79
C ALA A 236 -17.27 -15.98 3.07
N VAL A 237 -17.58 -17.26 3.31
CA VAL A 237 -18.74 -17.93 2.70
C VAL A 237 -20.07 -17.36 3.19
N PHE A 238 -20.25 -17.17 4.51
CA PHE A 238 -21.52 -16.60 4.98
C PHE A 238 -21.66 -15.12 4.63
N GLN A 239 -20.58 -14.33 4.66
CA GLN A 239 -20.59 -12.93 4.23
C GLN A 239 -20.94 -12.79 2.74
N PHE A 240 -20.41 -13.68 1.90
CA PHE A 240 -20.79 -13.73 0.48
C PHE A 240 -22.26 -14.13 0.30
N GLY A 241 -22.75 -15.13 1.06
CA GLY A 241 -24.15 -15.55 1.03
C GLY A 241 -25.11 -14.43 1.43
N GLU A 242 -24.78 -13.64 2.45
CA GLU A 242 -25.59 -12.50 2.93
C GLU A 242 -25.90 -11.46 1.84
N MET A 243 -25.06 -11.36 0.80
CA MET A 243 -25.33 -10.50 -0.37
C MET A 243 -26.61 -10.87 -1.13
N PHE A 244 -27.05 -12.12 -1.03
CA PHE A 244 -28.18 -12.66 -1.80
C PHE A 244 -29.44 -12.87 -0.95
N TYR A 245 -29.30 -12.98 0.37
CA TYR A 245 -30.40 -13.31 1.27
C TYR A 245 -30.95 -12.11 2.05
N ASN A 246 -30.14 -11.08 2.28
CA ASN A 246 -30.57 -9.90 3.03
C ASN A 246 -31.26 -8.88 2.11
N GLN A 247 -32.41 -8.36 2.55
CA GLN A 247 -33.07 -7.23 1.86
C GLN A 247 -32.30 -5.92 2.07
N ASP A 248 -31.51 -5.84 3.14
CA ASP A 248 -30.60 -4.74 3.40
C ASP A 248 -29.32 -4.94 2.57
N ASN A 249 -28.94 -3.92 1.79
CA ASN A 249 -27.73 -3.93 0.97
C ASN A 249 -26.44 -3.81 1.81
N ALA A 250 -26.32 -4.56 2.90
CA ALA A 250 -25.23 -4.51 3.87
C ALA A 250 -23.84 -4.75 3.24
N PHE A 251 -23.80 -5.46 2.11
CA PHE A 251 -22.57 -5.66 1.33
C PHE A 251 -22.00 -4.34 0.77
N LEU A 252 -22.85 -3.35 0.47
CA LEU A 252 -22.42 -2.01 0.05
C LEU A 252 -21.76 -1.26 1.22
N ASP A 253 -22.29 -1.40 2.44
CA ASP A 253 -21.69 -0.81 3.63
C ASP A 253 -20.33 -1.45 3.94
N LEU A 254 -20.24 -2.77 3.81
CA LEU A 254 -18.98 -3.51 3.95
C LEU A 254 -17.96 -3.09 2.88
N THR A 255 -18.41 -2.91 1.64
CA THR A 255 -17.59 -2.41 0.53
C THR A 255 -17.07 -0.99 0.83
N ASN A 256 -17.95 -0.08 1.27
CA ASN A 256 -17.56 1.28 1.63
C ASN A 256 -16.62 1.31 2.84
N TYR A 257 -16.82 0.44 3.84
CA TYR A 257 -15.89 0.27 4.94
C TYR A 257 -14.50 -0.11 4.44
N ASN A 258 -14.41 -1.14 3.60
CA ASN A 258 -13.13 -1.56 3.02
C ASN A 258 -12.47 -0.41 2.24
N LEU A 259 -13.24 0.32 1.43
CA LEU A 259 -12.73 1.44 0.64
C LEU A 259 -12.22 2.60 1.51
N ARG A 260 -12.83 2.89 2.67
CA ARG A 260 -12.27 3.87 3.62
C ARG A 260 -10.90 3.47 4.12
N GLU A 261 -10.69 2.21 4.47
CA GLU A 261 -9.39 1.68 4.89
C GLU A 261 -8.35 1.83 3.75
N LEU A 262 -8.77 1.58 2.51
CA LEU A 262 -7.95 1.83 1.32
C LEU A 262 -7.55 3.31 1.21
N PHE A 263 -8.49 4.24 1.36
CA PHE A 263 -8.19 5.68 1.22
C PHE A 263 -7.21 6.17 2.28
N ILE A 264 -7.28 5.63 3.52
CA ILE A 264 -6.26 5.88 4.54
C ILE A 264 -4.88 5.40 4.07
N LEU A 265 -4.78 4.15 3.59
CA LEU A 265 -3.52 3.59 3.09
C LEU A 265 -2.94 4.37 1.90
N LEU A 266 -3.80 4.75 0.94
CA LEU A 266 -3.37 5.52 -0.23
C LEU A 266 -2.92 6.93 0.16
N SER A 267 -3.60 7.59 1.09
CA SER A 267 -3.18 8.90 1.60
C SER A 267 -1.84 8.84 2.34
N ILE A 268 -1.63 7.80 3.15
CA ILE A 268 -0.34 7.55 3.82
C ILE A 268 0.76 7.36 2.77
N PHE A 269 0.52 6.50 1.78
CA PHE A 269 1.45 6.24 0.69
C PHE A 269 1.81 7.52 -0.07
N ILE A 270 0.83 8.35 -0.42
CA ILE A 270 1.08 9.62 -1.14
C ILE A 270 1.96 10.55 -0.31
N ALA A 271 1.65 10.74 0.98
CA ALA A 271 2.47 11.58 1.85
C ALA A 271 3.91 11.06 1.97
N ASP A 272 4.09 9.74 2.13
CA ASP A 272 5.42 9.14 2.26
C ASP A 272 6.19 9.15 0.93
N TYR A 273 5.48 9.02 -0.20
CA TYR A 273 6.06 9.15 -1.53
C TYR A 273 6.56 10.57 -1.79
N ILE A 274 5.77 11.60 -1.44
CA ILE A 274 6.19 13.00 -1.54
C ILE A 274 7.37 13.28 -0.60
N HIS A 275 7.38 12.68 0.60
CA HIS A 275 8.52 12.81 1.50
C HIS A 275 9.81 12.25 0.88
N LEU A 276 9.74 11.08 0.25
CA LEU A 276 10.87 10.46 -0.44
C LEU A 276 11.28 11.22 -1.71
N PHE A 277 10.31 11.78 -2.44
CA PHE A 277 10.49 12.53 -3.67
C PHE A 277 9.83 13.92 -3.56
N PRO A 278 10.50 14.90 -2.92
CA PRO A 278 9.92 16.23 -2.66
C PRO A 278 9.40 16.95 -3.90
N GLU A 279 9.96 16.64 -5.07
CA GLU A 279 9.55 17.24 -6.35
C GLU A 279 8.10 16.90 -6.72
N ALA A 280 7.58 15.77 -6.23
CA ALA A 280 6.18 15.38 -6.39
C ALA A 280 5.20 16.35 -5.68
N LEU A 281 5.67 17.10 -4.68
CA LEU A 281 4.85 18.12 -4.02
C LEU A 281 4.32 19.15 -5.01
N LYS A 282 5.11 19.53 -6.03
CA LYS A 282 4.67 20.48 -7.07
C LYS A 282 3.47 19.94 -7.85
N THR A 283 3.46 18.65 -8.16
CA THR A 283 2.31 18.01 -8.81
C THR A 283 1.09 18.01 -7.88
N PHE A 284 1.30 17.72 -6.60
CA PHE A 284 0.23 17.75 -5.59
C PHE A 284 -0.39 19.15 -5.42
N GLU A 285 0.43 20.19 -5.28
CA GLU A 285 -0.04 21.56 -5.04
C GLU A 285 -0.74 22.20 -6.24
N ASN A 286 -0.50 21.67 -7.44
CA ASN A 286 -1.20 22.08 -8.66
C ASN A 286 -2.60 21.46 -8.82
N LEU A 287 -2.97 20.49 -7.98
CA LEU A 287 -4.31 19.89 -8.02
C LEU A 287 -5.40 20.90 -7.60
N PRO A 288 -6.65 20.71 -8.05
CA PRO A 288 -7.80 21.41 -7.47
C PRO A 288 -7.82 21.28 -5.95
N LEU A 289 -8.24 22.34 -5.24
CA LEU A 289 -8.23 22.37 -3.77
C LEU A 289 -8.95 21.18 -3.14
N ILE A 290 -10.10 20.77 -3.70
CA ILE A 290 -10.84 19.61 -3.21
C ILE A 290 -10.02 18.32 -3.28
N ASN A 291 -9.24 18.11 -4.35
CA ASN A 291 -8.38 16.94 -4.50
C ASN A 291 -7.26 16.96 -3.46
N GLN A 292 -6.63 18.12 -3.24
CA GLN A 292 -5.61 18.26 -2.19
C GLN A 292 -6.19 17.92 -0.80
N LEU A 293 -7.41 18.40 -0.51
CA LEU A 293 -8.08 18.15 0.77
C LEU A 293 -8.36 16.67 1.01
N VAL A 294 -8.89 15.94 0.03
CA VAL A 294 -9.25 14.52 0.22
C VAL A 294 -8.03 13.61 0.22
N LEU A 295 -7.03 13.88 -0.64
CA LEU A 295 -5.79 13.10 -0.70
C LEU A 295 -4.94 13.27 0.57
N ASN A 296 -4.95 14.46 1.19
CA ASN A 296 -4.24 14.70 2.45
C ASN A 296 -5.08 14.38 3.70
N GLY A 297 -6.41 14.49 3.59
CA GLY A 297 -7.33 14.45 4.73
C GLY A 297 -7.24 13.17 5.57
N TYR A 298 -7.33 12.00 4.93
CA TYR A 298 -7.24 10.72 5.64
C TYR A 298 -5.88 10.53 6.32
N ASN A 299 -4.79 10.92 5.65
CA ASN A 299 -3.45 10.87 6.20
C ASN A 299 -3.32 11.74 7.46
N ARG A 300 -3.80 12.98 7.41
CA ARG A 300 -3.77 13.90 8.56
C ARG A 300 -4.61 13.39 9.73
N VAL A 301 -5.79 12.82 9.45
CA VAL A 301 -6.63 12.22 10.50
C VAL A 301 -5.92 11.02 11.14
N ALA A 302 -5.27 10.19 10.33
CA ALA A 302 -4.60 8.97 10.77
C ALA A 302 -3.27 9.22 11.51
N ARG A 303 -2.52 10.27 11.16
CA ARG A 303 -1.13 10.51 11.60
C ARG A 303 -0.84 11.90 12.19
N ASP A 304 -1.87 12.73 12.35
CA ASP A 304 -1.78 14.14 12.79
C ASP A 304 -1.10 15.10 11.79
N ASP A 305 -1.03 16.37 12.17
CA ASP A 305 -0.59 17.48 11.31
C ASP A 305 0.89 17.39 10.91
N GLU A 306 1.72 16.67 11.68
CA GLU A 306 3.15 16.46 11.38
C GLU A 306 3.39 15.69 10.08
N TYR A 307 2.41 14.87 9.66
CA TYR A 307 2.46 14.10 8.43
C TYR A 307 1.68 14.77 7.29
N SER A 308 1.10 15.94 7.52
CA SER A 308 0.32 16.65 6.51
C SER A 308 1.17 17.00 5.29
N ILE A 309 0.65 16.75 4.09
CA ILE A 309 1.36 17.07 2.83
C ILE A 309 1.50 18.58 2.67
N ASN A 310 0.42 19.32 2.95
CA ASN A 310 0.40 20.78 2.94
C ASN A 310 -0.71 21.35 3.84
N ASP A 311 -0.87 22.66 3.83
CA ASP A 311 -1.83 23.41 4.65
C ASP A 311 -3.23 23.59 4.02
N SER A 312 -3.56 22.84 2.95
CA SER A 312 -4.85 22.97 2.25
C SER A 312 -6.05 22.86 3.19
N TRP A 313 -5.98 22.01 4.22
CA TRP A 313 -7.02 21.82 5.23
C TRP A 313 -7.40 23.10 5.98
N LYS A 314 -6.48 24.06 6.14
CA LYS A 314 -6.77 25.35 6.79
C LYS A 314 -7.82 26.15 6.03
N ARG A 315 -8.01 25.88 4.72
CA ARG A 315 -9.06 26.48 3.89
C ARG A 315 -10.47 26.03 4.28
N LEU A 316 -10.63 24.91 4.99
CA LEU A 316 -11.93 24.46 5.51
C LEU A 316 -12.41 25.29 6.71
N GLY A 317 -11.55 26.12 7.32
CA GLY A 317 -11.86 26.88 8.55
C GLY A 317 -11.80 26.00 9.80
N ARG A 318 -12.72 26.20 10.77
CA ARG A 318 -12.85 25.24 11.90
C ARG A 318 -13.21 23.87 11.35
N SER A 319 -12.37 22.88 11.66
CA SER A 319 -12.49 21.50 11.19
C SER A 319 -13.91 20.98 11.42
N PRO A 320 -14.64 20.56 10.37
CA PRO A 320 -15.81 19.70 10.57
C PRO A 320 -15.25 18.34 10.99
N VAL A 321 -15.20 18.12 12.31
CA VAL A 321 -14.90 16.80 12.88
C VAL A 321 -16.01 15.84 12.46
#